data_AF-W7LVK6-F1
#
_entry.id   AF-W7LVK6-F1
#
_cell.length_a   1.000
_cell.length_b   1.000
_cell.length_c   1.000
_cell.angle_alpha   90.00
_cell.angle_beta   90.00
_cell.angle_gamma   90.00
#
_symmetry.space_group_name_H-M   'P 1'
#
loop_
_entity.id
_entity.type
_entity.pdbx_description
1 polymer ?
#
loop_
_entity_poly.entity_id
_entity_poly.type
_entity_poly.pdbx_seq_one_letter_code
_entity_poly.pdbx_strand_id
1 'polypeptide(L)'
;MLETIAFLHGKKWTSMLIKRTYFGNWLRDYSQAVDIGSLKGVNAETIRILVWVLSFMAHGYATGEFEVTADRLGVYRPEEHIDNPLGYGDGVDARTFDKRLRGPVEKIETEIDSRTGMKNYIANENGNWATSAAYLRYSFARSIHYGRLYTSGSKKGNEDDLCEALRCLGQALHTMEDFSAHSNYCELALRELGYHSVFPHCGAHTEIHLHGKRVYPLVTGTFGAVDFLHSVIGEASDHFTQSEVDEVDVALKNAEGASNRSGGGGGGERSLLGGFLGIKSSPSDFIGLVSKLPGVGDGFAAQARDLKASSEAQEQRNMSYQQTRGDLSRDNANQVPGMSPDFDPVETARKIYPILEFRDKIVKAISRGISKVPGLEKLLEKISETLTAFILGLLAPFIRPIINQVSKVLKDGSSGVITASAKSQYEPWDNPQCSDPTHSMLSKDHFTNILNSCAGRIAATILQYTVP
;
A
#
# COMPACT_ATOMS: atom_id res chain seq x y z
N MET A 1 9.60 4.79 17.04
CA MET A 1 10.42 3.64 17.46
C MET A 1 11.81 3.70 16.83
N LEU A 2 11.98 3.69 15.49
CA LEU A 2 13.33 3.78 14.87
C LEU A 2 14.19 4.97 15.33
N GLU A 3 13.58 6.12 15.64
CA GLU A 3 14.30 7.32 16.16
C GLU A 3 15.09 7.06 17.45
N THR A 4 14.75 6.01 18.22
CA THR A 4 15.35 5.72 19.52
C THR A 4 16.55 4.78 19.45
N ILE A 5 16.93 4.30 18.26
CA ILE A 5 17.99 3.30 18.05
C ILE A 5 19.19 3.94 17.32
N ALA A 6 20.39 3.40 17.50
CA ALA A 6 21.59 3.88 16.80
C ALA A 6 21.58 3.40 15.34
N PHE A 7 21.80 4.31 14.41
CA PHE A 7 22.00 4.02 12.99
C PHE A 7 23.49 3.90 12.64
N LEU A 8 23.80 3.45 11.41
CA LEU A 8 25.16 3.25 10.88
C LEU A 8 26.21 4.21 11.47
N HIS A 9 27.27 3.63 12.04
CA HIS A 9 28.36 4.34 12.73
C HIS A 9 27.93 5.19 13.94
N GLY A 10 26.86 4.80 14.65
CA GLY A 10 26.37 5.51 15.84
C GLY A 10 25.62 6.82 15.54
N LYS A 11 25.24 7.04 14.27
CA LYS A 11 24.40 8.19 13.89
C LYS A 11 22.97 7.98 14.36
N LYS A 12 22.17 9.05 14.38
CA LYS A 12 20.72 8.93 14.64
C LYS A 12 19.96 8.67 13.34
N TRP A 13 18.85 7.96 13.44
CA TRP A 13 17.85 7.91 12.37
C TRP A 13 17.34 9.32 12.08
N THR A 14 17.23 9.66 10.80
CA THR A 14 16.59 10.90 10.35
C THR A 14 15.17 10.58 9.87
N SER A 15 14.29 11.57 9.84
CA SER A 15 12.93 11.40 9.34
C SER A 15 12.88 10.86 7.90
N MET A 16 13.90 11.18 7.08
CA MET A 16 14.00 10.63 5.72
C MET A 16 14.38 9.14 5.71
N LEU A 17 15.30 8.70 6.58
CA LEU A 17 15.66 7.27 6.68
C LEU A 17 14.49 6.42 7.15
N ILE A 18 13.72 6.96 8.11
CA ILE A 18 12.49 6.33 8.59
C ILE A 18 11.46 6.24 7.48
N LYS A 19 11.24 7.34 6.74
CA LYS A 19 10.30 7.36 5.62
C LYS A 19 10.68 6.35 4.52
N ARG A 20 11.97 6.23 4.19
CA ARG A 20 12.47 5.22 3.23
C ARG A 20 12.25 3.78 3.70
N THR A 21 12.40 3.55 5.01
CA THR A 21 12.09 2.24 5.61
C THR A 21 10.60 1.98 5.56
N TYR A 22 9.79 2.93 6.03
CA TYR A 22 8.34 2.81 6.03
C TYR A 22 7.76 2.63 4.62
N PHE A 23 8.32 3.26 3.60
CA PHE A 23 7.92 3.01 2.20
C PHE A 23 8.04 1.53 1.82
N GLY A 24 9.07 0.83 2.28
CA GLY A 24 9.22 -0.61 2.05
C GLY A 24 8.17 -1.47 2.76
N ASN A 25 7.78 -1.06 3.97
CA ASN A 25 6.70 -1.68 4.74
C ASN A 25 5.35 -1.43 4.04
N TRP A 26 5.02 -0.16 3.78
CA TRP A 26 3.83 0.29 3.07
C TRP A 26 3.62 -0.40 1.71
N LEU A 27 4.69 -0.66 0.95
CA LEU A 27 4.56 -1.39 -0.31
C LEU A 27 4.02 -2.83 -0.17
N ARG A 28 4.17 -3.46 1.00
CA ARG A 28 3.62 -4.80 1.28
C ARG A 28 2.11 -4.76 1.43
N ASP A 29 1.60 -3.86 2.28
CA ASP A 29 0.16 -3.58 2.40
C ASP A 29 -0.48 -3.38 1.02
N TYR A 30 0.09 -2.49 0.20
CA TYR A 30 -0.51 -2.16 -1.10
C TYR A 30 -0.24 -3.20 -2.19
N SER A 31 0.64 -4.18 -1.96
CA SER A 31 0.79 -5.29 -2.90
C SER A 31 -0.44 -6.19 -2.95
N GLN A 32 -1.25 -6.20 -1.87
CA GLN A 32 -2.56 -6.85 -1.81
C GLN A 32 -3.52 -6.32 -2.88
N ALA A 33 -3.35 -5.08 -3.35
CA ALA A 33 -4.12 -4.53 -4.47
C ALA A 33 -3.90 -5.30 -5.78
N VAL A 34 -2.71 -5.90 -5.94
CA VAL A 34 -2.30 -6.68 -7.12
C VAL A 34 -2.48 -8.18 -6.81
N ASP A 35 -3.74 -8.57 -6.66
CA ASP A 35 -4.16 -9.96 -6.42
C ASP A 35 -5.25 -10.40 -7.42
N ILE A 36 -5.61 -11.68 -7.40
CA ILE A 36 -6.62 -12.32 -8.26
C ILE A 36 -7.92 -11.50 -8.33
N GLY A 37 -8.37 -10.94 -7.21
CA GLY A 37 -9.59 -10.12 -7.15
C GLY A 37 -9.58 -8.96 -8.13
N SER A 38 -8.52 -8.13 -8.10
CA SER A 38 -8.34 -7.00 -9.00
C SER A 38 -7.92 -7.43 -10.41
N LEU A 39 -7.03 -8.44 -10.52
CA LEU A 39 -6.43 -8.88 -11.78
C LEU A 39 -7.42 -9.54 -12.74
N LYS A 40 -8.59 -9.97 -12.25
CA LYS A 40 -9.72 -10.41 -13.09
C LYS A 40 -10.27 -9.29 -13.99
N GLY A 41 -10.20 -8.03 -13.55
CA GLY A 41 -10.81 -6.89 -14.27
C GLY A 41 -9.82 -5.78 -14.64
N VAL A 42 -8.66 -5.72 -13.99
CA VAL A 42 -7.67 -4.64 -14.15
C VAL A 42 -6.27 -5.23 -14.19
N ASN A 43 -5.46 -4.86 -15.19
CA ASN A 43 -4.09 -5.35 -15.25
C ASN A 43 -3.21 -4.74 -14.14
N ALA A 44 -2.14 -5.44 -13.76
CA ALA A 44 -1.23 -5.05 -12.68
C ALA A 44 -0.61 -3.66 -12.86
N GLU A 45 -0.25 -3.29 -14.10
CA GLU A 45 0.37 -2.00 -14.38
C GLU A 45 -0.60 -0.82 -14.17
N THR A 46 -1.88 -1.02 -14.49
CA THR A 46 -2.94 -0.04 -14.19
C THR A 46 -3.14 0.14 -12.69
N ILE A 47 -3.17 -0.95 -11.91
CA ILE A 47 -3.29 -0.89 -10.43
C ILE A 47 -2.07 -0.17 -9.85
N ARG A 48 -0.86 -0.50 -10.34
CA ARG A 48 0.39 0.11 -9.91
C ARG A 48 0.38 1.63 -10.06
N ILE A 49 -0.22 2.18 -11.11
CA ILE A 49 -0.34 3.64 -11.29
C ILE A 49 -1.15 4.27 -10.15
N LEU A 50 -2.26 3.66 -9.73
CA LEU A 50 -3.04 4.16 -8.59
C LEU A 50 -2.24 4.09 -7.28
N VAL A 51 -1.62 2.94 -7.02
CA VAL A 51 -0.74 2.77 -5.85
C VAL A 51 0.40 3.80 -5.87
N TRP A 52 0.92 4.15 -7.05
CA TRP A 52 1.96 5.15 -7.17
C TRP A 52 1.48 6.56 -6.80
N VAL A 53 0.25 6.93 -7.17
CA VAL A 53 -0.38 8.20 -6.75
C VAL A 53 -0.67 8.20 -5.25
N LEU A 54 -1.11 7.07 -4.69
CA LEU A 54 -1.32 6.92 -3.24
C LEU A 54 -0.01 7.04 -2.46
N SER A 55 1.06 6.39 -2.92
CA SER A 55 2.41 6.54 -2.36
C SER A 55 2.85 8.00 -2.35
N PHE A 56 2.56 8.74 -3.43
CA PHE A 56 2.79 10.19 -3.48
C PHE A 56 2.03 10.91 -2.36
N MET A 57 0.73 10.65 -2.20
CA MET A 57 -0.10 11.30 -1.19
C MET A 57 0.36 10.96 0.24
N ALA A 58 0.78 9.72 0.49
CA ALA A 58 1.24 9.24 1.80
C ALA A 58 2.63 9.78 2.18
N HIS A 59 3.59 9.72 1.26
CA HIS A 59 5.00 10.02 1.58
C HIS A 59 5.44 11.42 1.18
N GLY A 60 4.70 12.06 0.27
CA GLY A 60 5.05 13.35 -0.29
C GLY A 60 6.32 13.29 -1.14
N TYR A 61 6.65 12.13 -1.72
CA TYR A 61 7.67 11.90 -2.76
C TYR A 61 7.19 10.75 -3.63
N ALA A 62 7.65 10.70 -4.88
CA ALA A 62 7.10 9.77 -5.86
C ALA A 62 8.14 9.21 -6.83
N THR A 63 9.33 9.80 -6.95
CA THR A 63 10.35 9.31 -7.89
C THR A 63 11.62 8.84 -7.18
N GLY A 64 12.51 8.18 -7.92
CA GLY A 64 13.79 7.70 -7.39
C GLY A 64 13.57 6.66 -6.29
N GLU A 65 13.96 6.98 -5.06
CA GLU A 65 13.82 6.04 -3.94
C GLU A 65 12.37 5.73 -3.54
N PHE A 66 11.41 6.61 -3.90
CA PHE A 66 9.97 6.46 -3.62
C PHE A 66 9.16 6.05 -4.85
N GLU A 67 9.83 5.66 -5.94
CA GLU A 67 9.15 5.19 -7.14
C GLU A 67 8.55 3.80 -6.92
N VAL A 68 7.25 3.68 -7.23
CA VAL A 68 6.49 2.43 -7.18
C VAL A 68 6.67 1.68 -8.51
N THR A 69 7.73 0.89 -8.58
CA THR A 69 8.02 0.01 -9.72
C THR A 69 7.33 -1.35 -9.57
N ALA A 70 7.17 -2.09 -10.67
CA ALA A 70 6.57 -3.43 -10.64
C ALA A 70 7.33 -4.40 -9.72
N ASP A 71 8.66 -4.27 -9.64
CA ASP A 71 9.51 -5.11 -8.78
C ASP A 71 9.46 -4.71 -7.30
N ARG A 72 9.24 -3.42 -7.00
CA ARG A 72 9.14 -2.92 -5.62
C ARG A 72 7.76 -3.18 -5.02
N LEU A 73 6.71 -2.99 -5.82
CA LEU A 73 5.32 -3.28 -5.41
C LEU A 73 5.04 -4.79 -5.40
N GLY A 74 5.55 -5.54 -6.38
CA GLY A 74 5.30 -6.97 -6.48
C GLY A 74 3.81 -7.28 -6.70
N VAL A 75 3.37 -8.39 -6.12
CA VAL A 75 1.99 -8.87 -6.10
C VAL A 75 1.67 -9.39 -4.70
N TYR A 76 0.40 -9.65 -4.40
CA TYR A 76 0.04 -10.30 -3.15
C TYR A 76 0.67 -11.69 -3.01
N ARG A 77 1.21 -11.97 -1.82
CA ARG A 77 1.81 -13.24 -1.45
C ARG A 77 1.50 -13.53 0.02
N PRO A 78 0.80 -14.63 0.36
CA PRO A 78 0.41 -14.92 1.74
C PRO A 78 1.57 -14.93 2.74
N GLU A 79 2.75 -15.42 2.31
CA GLU A 79 3.93 -15.49 3.16
C GLU A 79 4.48 -14.12 3.59
N GLU A 80 4.12 -13.04 2.90
CA GLU A 80 4.55 -11.67 3.25
C GLU A 80 3.75 -11.10 4.43
N HIS A 81 2.57 -11.64 4.69
CA HIS A 81 1.62 -11.23 5.73
C HIS A 81 1.37 -12.30 6.80
N ILE A 82 2.05 -13.45 6.66
CA ILE A 82 1.82 -14.66 7.47
C ILE A 82 0.40 -15.19 7.31
N ASP A 83 -0.29 -14.89 6.21
CA ASP A 83 -1.64 -15.36 5.96
C ASP A 83 -1.66 -16.87 5.70
N ASN A 84 -2.76 -17.50 6.08
CA ASN A 84 -3.03 -18.89 5.77
C ASN A 84 -3.40 -19.02 4.29
N PRO A 85 -2.59 -19.73 3.47
CA PRO A 85 -2.82 -19.82 2.04
C PRO A 85 -3.95 -20.81 1.67
N LEU A 86 -4.63 -21.43 2.66
CA LEU A 86 -5.71 -22.38 2.41
C LEU A 86 -6.79 -21.77 1.51
N GLY A 87 -7.10 -22.46 0.41
CA GLY A 87 -8.13 -22.03 -0.53
C GLY A 87 -7.71 -20.89 -1.48
N TYR A 88 -6.47 -20.41 -1.42
CA TYR A 88 -5.99 -19.34 -2.29
C TYR A 88 -6.19 -19.69 -3.78
N GLY A 89 -6.89 -18.81 -4.49
CA GLY A 89 -7.25 -18.98 -5.91
C GLY A 89 -8.52 -19.77 -6.20
N ASP A 90 -9.27 -20.21 -5.19
CA ASP A 90 -10.57 -20.89 -5.33
C ASP A 90 -10.56 -22.05 -6.35
N GLY A 91 -9.46 -22.83 -6.36
CA GLY A 91 -9.29 -23.97 -7.27
C GLY A 91 -8.70 -23.62 -8.65
N VAL A 92 -8.34 -22.36 -8.90
CA VAL A 92 -7.62 -21.92 -10.08
C VAL A 92 -6.17 -21.58 -9.71
N ASP A 93 -5.22 -21.91 -10.59
CA ASP A 93 -3.83 -21.48 -10.42
C ASP A 93 -3.72 -19.96 -10.63
N ALA A 94 -3.50 -19.23 -9.53
CA ALA A 94 -3.39 -17.77 -9.52
C ALA A 94 -2.32 -17.24 -10.48
N ARG A 95 -1.30 -18.05 -10.77
CA ARG A 95 -0.20 -17.69 -11.69
C ARG A 95 -0.66 -17.48 -13.13
N THR A 96 -1.88 -17.89 -13.47
CA THR A 96 -2.50 -17.60 -14.76
C THR A 96 -2.90 -16.13 -14.92
N PHE A 97 -3.11 -15.40 -13.81
CA PHE A 97 -3.38 -13.96 -13.79
C PHE A 97 -2.08 -13.13 -13.77
N ASP A 98 -1.13 -13.49 -12.90
CA ASP A 98 0.23 -12.95 -12.87
C ASP A 98 1.19 -14.04 -12.35
N LYS A 99 2.26 -14.32 -13.11
CA LYS A 99 3.21 -15.41 -12.82
C LYS A 99 3.87 -15.33 -11.44
N ARG A 100 3.87 -14.16 -10.81
CA ARG A 100 4.47 -13.89 -9.50
C ARG A 100 3.57 -14.29 -8.33
N LEU A 101 2.26 -14.48 -8.57
CA LEU A 101 1.30 -14.88 -7.55
C LEU A 101 1.60 -16.27 -6.99
N ARG A 102 1.04 -16.56 -5.82
CA ARG A 102 1.22 -17.86 -5.15
C ARG A 102 0.62 -18.97 -6.02
N GLY A 103 1.41 -20.01 -6.30
CA GLY A 103 0.93 -21.20 -7.01
C GLY A 103 0.00 -22.06 -6.13
N PRO A 104 -0.48 -23.21 -6.64
CA PRO A 104 -1.33 -24.11 -5.89
C PRO A 104 -0.75 -24.47 -4.51
N VAL A 105 -1.66 -24.57 -3.53
CA VAL A 105 -1.33 -24.78 -2.12
C VAL A 105 -1.58 -26.24 -1.78
N GLU A 106 -0.55 -26.94 -1.31
CA GLU A 106 -0.66 -28.32 -0.88
C GLU A 106 -1.25 -28.41 0.53
N LYS A 107 -2.02 -29.46 0.81
CA LYS A 107 -2.63 -29.65 2.14
C LYS A 107 -1.60 -29.66 3.27
N ILE A 108 -0.41 -30.22 3.04
CA ILE A 108 0.66 -30.29 4.04
C ILE A 108 1.13 -28.91 4.48
N GLU A 109 1.02 -27.88 3.64
CA GLU A 109 1.42 -26.51 3.98
C GLU A 109 0.62 -25.95 5.16
N THR A 110 -0.65 -26.34 5.26
CA THR A 110 -1.59 -25.88 6.29
C THR A 110 -1.69 -26.87 7.46
N GLU A 111 -0.87 -27.91 7.49
CA GLU A 111 -0.78 -28.80 8.65
C GLU A 111 0.06 -28.17 9.77
N ILE A 112 -0.14 -28.65 11.00
CA ILE A 112 0.57 -28.17 12.19
C ILE A 112 1.92 -28.88 12.28
N ASP A 113 3.02 -28.12 12.34
CA ASP A 113 4.33 -28.66 12.64
C ASP A 113 4.40 -29.10 14.11
N SER A 114 4.43 -30.41 14.33
CA SER A 114 4.52 -31.01 15.67
C SER A 114 5.72 -30.53 16.52
N ARG A 115 6.77 -29.97 15.91
CA ARG A 115 7.96 -29.48 16.63
C ARG A 115 7.80 -28.09 17.20
N THR A 116 6.97 -27.26 16.59
CA THR A 116 6.84 -25.83 16.92
C THR A 116 5.43 -25.45 17.32
N GLY A 117 4.43 -26.25 16.95
CA GLY A 117 3.01 -25.93 17.09
C GLY A 117 2.50 -24.87 16.12
N MET A 118 3.32 -24.38 15.20
CA MET A 118 2.93 -23.45 14.14
C MET A 118 2.47 -24.21 12.89
N LYS A 119 1.68 -23.56 12.04
CA LYS A 119 1.39 -24.05 10.69
C LYS A 119 2.67 -24.13 9.83
N ASN A 120 2.74 -25.13 8.95
CA ASN A 120 3.95 -25.38 8.15
C ASN A 120 4.36 -24.19 7.26
N TYR A 121 3.41 -23.43 6.70
CA TYR A 121 3.69 -22.22 5.91
C TYR A 121 4.28 -21.06 6.73
N ILE A 122 4.32 -21.12 8.06
CA ILE A 122 4.86 -20.02 8.88
C ILE A 122 6.38 -20.10 8.93
N ALA A 123 6.92 -21.22 9.43
CA ALA A 123 8.35 -21.35 9.72
C ALA A 123 8.97 -22.70 9.37
N ASN A 124 8.22 -23.67 8.83
CA ASN A 124 8.77 -24.98 8.51
C ASN A 124 9.43 -25.00 7.13
N GLU A 125 10.72 -24.69 7.08
CA GLU A 125 11.54 -24.67 5.85
C GLU A 125 12.04 -26.07 5.40
N ASN A 126 11.56 -27.17 6.00
CA ASN A 126 11.94 -28.53 5.57
C ASN A 126 11.18 -29.02 4.33
N GLY A 127 10.14 -28.29 3.92
CA GLY A 127 9.30 -28.61 2.77
C GLY A 127 9.67 -27.86 1.50
N ASN A 128 8.92 -28.12 0.43
CA ASN A 128 9.03 -27.38 -0.83
C ASN A 128 7.84 -26.41 -1.01
N TRP A 129 7.57 -25.62 0.02
CA TRP A 129 6.52 -24.61 0.03
C TRP A 129 7.08 -23.25 0.46
N ALA A 130 6.36 -22.18 0.13
CA ALA A 130 6.71 -20.84 0.59
C ALA A 130 6.47 -20.73 2.10
N THR A 131 7.38 -20.05 2.81
CA THR A 131 7.18 -19.74 4.23
C THR A 131 7.49 -18.29 4.55
N SER A 132 6.80 -17.73 5.54
CA SER A 132 7.08 -16.38 6.05
C SER A 132 8.50 -16.27 6.62
N ALA A 133 9.01 -17.31 7.28
CA ALA A 133 10.39 -17.35 7.75
C ALA A 133 11.41 -17.27 6.60
N ALA A 134 11.19 -17.99 5.50
CA ALA A 134 12.04 -17.90 4.31
C ALA A 134 11.96 -16.51 3.66
N TYR A 135 10.76 -15.93 3.61
CA TYR A 135 10.56 -14.57 3.11
C TYR A 135 11.29 -13.51 3.93
N LEU A 136 11.18 -13.57 5.26
CA LEU A 136 11.92 -12.71 6.19
C LEU A 136 13.44 -12.83 5.95
N ARG A 137 13.95 -14.05 5.84
CA ARG A 137 15.36 -14.32 5.56
C ARG A 137 15.81 -13.70 4.24
N TYR A 138 15.00 -13.83 3.20
CA TYR A 138 15.24 -13.20 1.90
C TYR A 138 15.28 -11.67 2.00
N SER A 139 14.29 -11.06 2.65
CA SER A 139 14.16 -9.60 2.77
C SER A 139 15.29 -8.99 3.60
N PHE A 140 15.62 -9.59 4.76
CA PHE A 140 16.78 -9.16 5.56
C PHE A 140 18.10 -9.38 4.82
N ALA A 141 18.28 -10.49 4.11
CA ALA A 141 19.50 -10.74 3.34
C ALA A 141 19.71 -9.67 2.26
N ARG A 142 18.63 -9.23 1.58
CA ARG A 142 18.69 -8.12 0.61
C ARG A 142 19.01 -6.79 1.30
N SER A 143 18.37 -6.48 2.42
CA SER A 143 18.69 -5.27 3.19
C SER A 143 20.17 -5.22 3.59
N ILE A 144 20.70 -6.33 4.13
CA ILE A 144 22.11 -6.48 4.49
C ILE A 144 23.01 -6.36 3.26
N HIS A 145 22.64 -6.98 2.14
CA HIS A 145 23.40 -6.93 0.89
C HIS A 145 23.59 -5.48 0.42
N TYR A 146 22.50 -4.73 0.25
CA TYR A 146 22.57 -3.33 -0.18
C TYR A 146 23.26 -2.44 0.87
N GLY A 147 23.03 -2.70 2.16
CA GLY A 147 23.77 -2.00 3.24
C GLY A 147 25.28 -2.24 3.17
N ARG A 148 25.72 -3.44 2.79
CA ARG A 148 27.13 -3.76 2.54
C ARG A 148 27.67 -3.09 1.27
N LEU A 149 26.88 -3.02 0.20
CA LEU A 149 27.26 -2.25 -1.00
C LEU A 149 27.47 -0.77 -0.66
N TYR A 150 26.57 -0.17 0.12
CA TYR A 150 26.69 1.21 0.58
C TYR A 150 27.96 1.45 1.42
N THR A 151 28.23 0.58 2.40
CA THR A 151 29.31 0.79 3.37
C THR A 151 30.69 0.35 2.88
N SER A 152 30.73 -0.69 2.03
CA SER A 152 31.94 -1.45 1.70
C SER A 152 32.04 -1.88 0.23
N GLY A 153 31.06 -1.54 -0.61
CA GLY A 153 31.07 -1.86 -2.03
C GLY A 153 32.04 -1.00 -2.85
N SER A 154 32.18 -1.33 -4.14
CA SER A 154 33.04 -0.60 -5.08
C SER A 154 32.61 0.87 -5.26
N LYS A 155 31.32 1.17 -5.09
CA LYS A 155 30.73 2.51 -5.08
C LYS A 155 30.32 2.92 -3.66
N LYS A 156 31.25 2.79 -2.70
CA LYS A 156 31.01 3.14 -1.29
C LYS A 156 30.40 4.56 -1.16
N GLY A 157 29.34 4.66 -0.37
CA GLY A 157 28.59 5.91 -0.17
C GLY A 157 27.51 6.19 -1.23
N ASN A 158 27.22 5.23 -2.12
CA ASN A 158 26.15 5.37 -3.10
C ASN A 158 24.76 5.35 -2.42
N GLU A 159 24.08 6.49 -2.40
CA GLU A 159 22.80 6.65 -1.71
C GLU A 159 21.68 5.75 -2.26
N ASP A 160 21.75 5.32 -3.53
CA ASP A 160 20.77 4.38 -4.09
C ASP A 160 20.82 3.02 -3.38
N ASP A 161 22.02 2.55 -3.05
CA ASP A 161 22.21 1.31 -2.29
C ASP A 161 21.67 1.47 -0.86
N LEU A 162 21.86 2.64 -0.23
CA LEU A 162 21.28 2.89 1.08
C LEU A 162 19.75 2.91 1.05
N CYS A 163 19.16 3.56 0.04
CA CYS A 163 17.71 3.64 -0.11
C CYS A 163 17.10 2.25 -0.31
N GLU A 164 17.70 1.43 -1.16
CA GLU A 164 17.22 0.06 -1.41
C GLU A 164 17.42 -0.85 -0.19
N ALA A 165 18.49 -0.66 0.58
CA ALA A 165 18.69 -1.37 1.85
C ALA A 165 17.58 -1.07 2.86
N LEU A 166 17.18 0.20 2.99
CA LEU A 166 16.11 0.64 3.89
C LEU A 166 14.73 0.16 3.40
N ARG A 167 14.46 0.21 2.09
CA ARG A 167 13.23 -0.34 1.52
C ARG A 167 13.11 -1.84 1.80
N CYS A 168 14.18 -2.61 1.59
CA CYS A 168 14.20 -4.04 1.92
C CYS A 168 14.08 -4.30 3.44
N LEU A 169 14.61 -3.40 4.28
CA LEU A 169 14.42 -3.49 5.73
C LEU A 169 12.93 -3.34 6.06
N GLY A 170 12.28 -2.28 5.57
CA GLY A 170 10.84 -2.08 5.76
C GLY A 170 9.99 -3.25 5.32
N GLN A 171 10.31 -3.82 4.15
CA GLN A 171 9.68 -5.03 3.62
C GLN A 171 9.77 -6.22 4.59
N ALA A 172 10.92 -6.40 5.27
CA ALA A 172 11.08 -7.45 6.27
C ALA A 172 10.34 -7.13 7.58
N LEU A 173 10.38 -5.86 8.00
CA LEU A 173 9.73 -5.41 9.24
C LEU A 173 8.21 -5.55 9.18
N HIS A 174 7.60 -5.31 8.02
CA HIS A 174 6.18 -5.52 7.79
C HIS A 174 5.73 -6.93 8.21
N THR A 175 6.33 -7.97 7.64
CA THR A 175 6.00 -9.36 8.00
C THR A 175 6.23 -9.65 9.50
N MET A 176 7.20 -9.01 10.14
CA MET A 176 7.44 -9.16 11.58
C MET A 176 6.34 -8.50 12.44
N GLU A 177 5.79 -7.39 11.98
CA GLU A 177 4.71 -6.63 12.65
C GLU A 177 3.40 -7.41 12.59
N ASP A 178 3.08 -7.95 11.41
CA ASP A 178 1.86 -8.72 11.13
C ASP A 178 1.71 -9.93 12.05
N PHE A 179 2.80 -10.53 12.53
CA PHE A 179 2.75 -11.75 13.34
C PHE A 179 1.77 -11.67 14.52
N SER A 180 1.74 -10.55 15.24
CA SER A 180 0.85 -10.41 16.41
C SER A 180 -0.58 -10.01 16.04
N ALA A 181 -0.77 -9.39 14.86
CA ALA A 181 -2.06 -8.94 14.37
C ALA A 181 -2.80 -10.04 13.60
N HIS A 182 -2.08 -10.85 12.81
CA HIS A 182 -2.62 -11.85 11.90
C HIS A 182 -2.51 -13.29 12.43
N SER A 183 -2.03 -13.49 13.66
CA SER A 183 -2.06 -14.79 14.34
C SER A 183 -2.86 -14.76 15.63
N ASN A 184 -3.18 -15.94 16.16
CA ASN A 184 -3.75 -16.09 17.50
C ASN A 184 -2.73 -15.93 18.65
N TYR A 185 -1.55 -15.35 18.40
CA TYR A 185 -0.47 -15.23 19.39
C TYR A 185 -0.92 -14.53 20.69
N CYS A 186 -1.68 -13.42 20.57
CA CYS A 186 -2.18 -12.69 21.73
C CYS A 186 -3.07 -13.57 22.62
N GLU A 187 -3.95 -14.36 22.01
CA GLU A 187 -4.84 -15.28 22.69
C GLU A 187 -4.07 -16.40 23.37
N LEU A 188 -3.09 -17.00 22.67
CA LEU A 188 -2.22 -18.03 23.24
C LEU A 188 -1.41 -17.52 24.43
N ALA A 189 -0.86 -16.30 24.33
CA ALA A 189 -0.11 -15.67 25.42
C ALA A 189 -1.00 -15.42 26.65
N LEU A 190 -2.24 -14.94 26.46
CA LEU A 190 -3.20 -14.77 27.56
C LEU A 190 -3.55 -16.11 28.22
N ARG A 191 -3.73 -17.18 27.43
CA ARG A 191 -3.96 -18.53 27.97
C ARG A 191 -2.76 -19.04 28.77
N GLU A 192 -1.53 -18.77 28.32
CA GLU A 192 -0.31 -19.12 29.06
C GLU A 192 -0.20 -18.35 30.39
N LEU A 193 -0.69 -17.11 30.44
CA LEU A 193 -0.80 -16.32 31.68
C LEU A 193 -1.91 -16.80 32.64
N GLY A 194 -2.67 -17.85 32.28
CA GLY A 194 -3.71 -18.46 33.11
C GLY A 194 -5.15 -18.05 32.77
N TYR A 195 -5.35 -17.22 31.73
CA TYR A 195 -6.69 -16.84 31.27
C TYR A 195 -7.27 -17.89 30.30
N HIS A 196 -7.82 -18.97 30.85
CA HIS A 196 -8.30 -20.11 30.04
C HIS A 196 -9.65 -19.88 29.32
N SER A 197 -10.37 -18.81 29.63
CA SER A 197 -11.64 -18.43 28.96
C SER A 197 -11.43 -17.55 27.72
N VAL A 198 -10.21 -17.49 27.19
CA VAL A 198 -9.89 -16.80 25.92
C VAL A 198 -10.03 -17.79 24.76
N PHE A 199 -10.86 -17.44 23.77
CA PHE A 199 -11.05 -18.27 22.59
C PHE A 199 -9.81 -18.21 21.69
N PRO A 200 -9.18 -19.34 21.33
CA PRO A 200 -7.90 -19.34 20.62
C PRO A 200 -8.03 -19.19 19.09
N HIS A 201 -9.23 -18.91 18.57
CA HIS A 201 -9.54 -18.98 17.13
C HIS A 201 -9.27 -20.36 16.50
N CYS A 202 -9.42 -21.42 17.29
CA CYS A 202 -9.35 -22.81 16.84
C CYS A 202 -10.44 -23.63 17.51
N GLY A 203 -10.85 -24.71 16.85
CA GLY A 203 -11.79 -25.69 17.38
C GLY A 203 -11.24 -26.41 18.61
N ALA A 204 -12.12 -26.83 19.51
CA ALA A 204 -11.77 -27.37 20.82
C ALA A 204 -10.86 -28.63 20.79
N HIS A 205 -10.88 -29.41 19.69
CA HIS A 205 -10.11 -30.64 19.54
C HIS A 205 -8.78 -30.45 18.81
N THR A 206 -8.35 -29.21 18.57
CA THR A 206 -7.08 -28.92 17.89
C THR A 206 -5.86 -28.86 18.82
N GLU A 207 -6.04 -29.00 20.14
CA GLU A 207 -4.94 -28.98 21.09
C GLU A 207 -3.91 -30.07 20.78
N ILE A 208 -2.64 -29.67 20.75
CA ILE A 208 -1.49 -30.55 20.54
C ILE A 208 -0.70 -30.71 21.83
N HIS A 209 0.12 -31.76 21.88
CA HIS A 209 1.12 -31.92 22.93
C HIS A 209 2.47 -31.38 22.44
N LEU A 210 2.91 -30.26 23.00
CA LEU A 210 4.14 -29.59 22.61
C LEU A 210 5.03 -29.40 23.84
N HIS A 211 6.25 -29.96 23.80
CA HIS A 211 7.24 -29.87 24.88
C HIS A 211 6.69 -30.17 26.30
N GLY A 212 5.83 -31.19 26.43
CA GLY A 212 5.25 -31.58 27.73
C GLY A 212 3.97 -30.82 28.11
N LYS A 213 3.54 -29.81 27.35
CA LYS A 213 2.34 -29.02 27.60
C LYS A 213 1.24 -29.34 26.57
N ARG A 214 -0.02 -29.27 26.97
CA ARG A 214 -1.16 -29.22 26.05
C ARG A 214 -1.43 -27.77 25.67
N VAL A 215 -1.34 -27.45 24.38
CA VAL A 215 -1.49 -26.08 23.87
C VAL A 215 -2.31 -26.11 22.58
N TYR A 216 -2.98 -25.00 22.29
CA TYR A 216 -3.54 -24.78 20.96
C TYR A 216 -2.41 -24.43 19.98
N PRO A 217 -2.53 -24.81 18.70
CA PRO A 217 -1.57 -24.43 17.67
C PRO A 217 -1.60 -22.93 17.43
N LEU A 218 -0.47 -22.40 16.95
CA LEU A 218 -0.41 -21.05 16.41
C LEU A 218 -0.91 -21.06 14.98
N VAL A 219 -2.01 -20.35 14.75
CA VAL A 219 -2.70 -20.28 13.45
C VAL A 219 -2.83 -18.83 13.02
N THR A 220 -2.95 -18.62 11.72
CA THR A 220 -3.27 -17.33 11.11
C THR A 220 -4.51 -17.44 10.23
N GLY A 221 -5.03 -16.28 9.87
CA GLY A 221 -6.26 -16.16 9.10
C GLY A 221 -6.12 -16.58 7.65
N THR A 222 -7.10 -17.29 7.10
CA THR A 222 -7.21 -17.48 5.64
C THR A 222 -7.50 -16.15 4.97
N PHE A 223 -6.80 -15.85 3.89
CA PHE A 223 -7.05 -14.67 3.06
C PHE A 223 -7.57 -15.10 1.70
N GLY A 224 -8.90 -15.12 1.55
CA GLY A 224 -9.57 -15.45 0.29
C GLY A 224 -10.00 -14.21 -0.50
N ALA A 225 -10.57 -14.42 -1.70
CA ALA A 225 -11.21 -13.34 -2.47
C ALA A 225 -12.30 -12.60 -1.67
N VAL A 226 -12.89 -13.30 -0.69
CA VAL A 226 -13.91 -12.79 0.21
C VAL A 226 -13.33 -11.89 1.30
N ASP A 227 -12.20 -12.27 1.90
CA ASP A 227 -11.47 -11.43 2.84
C ASP A 227 -10.89 -10.21 2.13
N PHE A 228 -10.33 -10.36 0.92
CA PHE A 228 -9.93 -9.21 0.09
C PHE A 228 -11.10 -8.23 -0.13
N LEU A 229 -12.30 -8.73 -0.46
CA LEU A 229 -13.47 -7.87 -0.65
C LEU A 229 -13.98 -7.26 0.65
N HIS A 230 -13.96 -7.98 1.78
CA HIS A 230 -14.27 -7.41 3.08
C HIS A 230 -13.25 -6.36 3.52
N SER A 231 -11.97 -6.58 3.25
CA SER A 231 -10.88 -5.63 3.42
C SER A 231 -11.01 -4.41 2.51
N VAL A 232 -11.55 -4.57 1.30
CA VAL A 232 -11.80 -3.47 0.33
C VAL A 232 -13.07 -2.67 0.64
N ILE A 233 -14.10 -3.31 1.20
CA ILE A 233 -15.43 -2.72 1.48
C ILE A 233 -15.54 -2.20 2.92
N GLY A 234 -14.83 -2.83 3.87
CA GLY A 234 -14.79 -2.43 5.28
C GLY A 234 -13.73 -1.35 5.53
N GLU A 235 -13.93 -0.55 6.58
CA GLU A 235 -12.97 0.44 7.11
C GLU A 235 -11.74 -0.24 7.75
N ALA A 236 -11.14 -1.23 7.08
CA ALA A 236 -9.80 -1.71 7.45
C ALA A 236 -8.79 -0.66 6.98
N SER A 237 -8.01 -0.09 7.90
CA SER A 237 -7.11 1.02 7.63
C SER A 237 -5.87 0.64 6.81
N ASP A 238 -5.63 -0.66 6.61
CA ASP A 238 -4.32 -1.19 6.19
C ASP A 238 -4.37 -1.87 4.80
N HIS A 239 -5.47 -1.74 4.05
CA HIS A 239 -5.60 -2.32 2.71
C HIS A 239 -5.99 -1.29 1.64
N PHE A 240 -5.65 -1.59 0.37
CA PHE A 240 -6.16 -0.84 -0.78
C PHE A 240 -7.68 -0.96 -0.87
N THR A 241 -8.39 0.08 -0.46
CA THR A 241 -9.86 0.05 -0.31
C THR A 241 -10.58 0.92 -1.33
N GLN A 242 -11.90 0.70 -1.49
CA GLN A 242 -12.73 1.61 -2.28
C GLN A 242 -12.67 3.04 -1.73
N SER A 243 -12.59 3.21 -0.40
CA SER A 243 -12.45 4.52 0.24
C SER A 243 -11.20 5.25 -0.21
N GLU A 244 -10.05 4.59 -0.31
CA GLU A 244 -8.81 5.24 -0.77
C GLU A 244 -8.90 5.67 -2.24
N VAL A 245 -9.52 4.83 -3.09
CA VAL A 245 -9.76 5.19 -4.50
C VAL A 245 -10.69 6.40 -4.59
N ASP A 246 -11.75 6.43 -3.78
CA ASP A 246 -12.69 7.55 -3.69
C ASP A 246 -11.99 8.81 -3.13
N GLU A 247 -11.08 8.67 -2.17
CA GLU A 247 -10.27 9.77 -1.66
C GLU A 247 -9.37 10.38 -2.73
N VAL A 248 -8.71 9.56 -3.55
CA VAL A 248 -7.93 10.05 -4.69
C VAL A 248 -8.85 10.78 -5.66
N ASP A 249 -10.02 10.22 -6.01
CA ASP A 249 -10.98 10.87 -6.90
C ASP A 249 -11.45 12.23 -6.35
N VAL A 250 -11.78 12.29 -5.06
CA VAL A 250 -12.15 13.52 -4.36
C VAL A 250 -11.01 14.53 -4.38
N ALA A 251 -9.77 14.11 -4.12
CA ALA A 251 -8.60 14.98 -4.17
C ALA A 251 -8.39 15.57 -5.58
N LEU A 252 -8.52 14.75 -6.62
CA LEU A 252 -8.44 15.18 -8.02
C LEU A 252 -9.59 16.14 -8.39
N LYS A 253 -10.83 15.88 -7.93
CA LYS A 253 -12.00 16.76 -8.14
C LYS A 253 -11.83 18.12 -7.49
N ASN A 254 -11.32 18.15 -6.26
CA ASN A 254 -11.08 19.40 -5.54
C ASN A 254 -9.98 20.24 -6.21
N ALA A 255 -8.91 19.59 -6.70
CA ALA A 255 -7.85 20.27 -7.44
C ALA A 255 -8.37 20.93 -8.74
N GLU A 256 -9.23 20.25 -9.49
CA GLU A 256 -9.84 20.80 -10.72
C GLU A 256 -10.84 21.93 -10.46
N GLY A 257 -11.70 21.78 -9.44
CA GLY A 257 -12.66 22.82 -9.05
C GLY A 257 -11.99 24.12 -8.63
N ALA A 258 -10.75 24.04 -8.13
CA ALA A 258 -9.92 25.20 -7.84
C ALA A 258 -9.34 25.85 -9.10
N SER A 259 -9.06 25.10 -10.18
CA SER A 259 -8.62 25.66 -11.47
C SER A 259 -9.74 26.32 -12.30
N ASN A 260 -11.00 25.91 -12.12
CA ASN A 260 -12.14 26.46 -12.88
C ASN A 260 -12.86 27.65 -12.22
N ARG A 261 -12.50 28.04 -10.98
CA ARG A 261 -13.09 29.20 -10.30
C ARG A 261 -12.33 30.49 -10.59
N SER A 262 -12.38 30.94 -11.84
CA SER A 262 -12.19 32.35 -12.20
C SER A 262 -13.53 32.95 -12.62
N GLY A 263 -14.40 33.21 -11.64
CA GLY A 263 -15.66 33.95 -11.85
C GLY A 263 -16.85 33.38 -11.08
N GLY A 264 -17.35 34.13 -10.10
CA GLY A 264 -18.63 33.87 -9.42
C GLY A 264 -18.50 33.62 -7.93
N GLY A 265 -18.79 34.63 -7.11
CA GLY A 265 -18.86 34.50 -5.66
C GLY A 265 -20.16 33.84 -5.19
N GLY A 266 -20.10 33.19 -4.03
CA GLY A 266 -21.28 32.86 -3.24
C GLY A 266 -21.23 31.51 -2.54
N GLY A 267 -21.32 31.54 -1.20
CA GLY A 267 -21.90 30.48 -0.37
C GLY A 267 -21.01 29.28 -0.06
N GLY A 268 -20.66 29.15 1.23
CA GLY A 268 -19.79 28.11 1.73
C GLY A 268 -20.52 26.82 2.10
N GLU A 269 -19.86 25.71 1.80
CA GLU A 269 -19.91 24.49 2.60
C GLU A 269 -18.47 24.14 2.98
N ARG A 270 -18.22 24.09 4.28
CA ARG A 270 -16.91 23.75 4.86
C ARG A 270 -16.72 22.24 4.72
N SER A 271 -15.91 21.81 3.76
CA SER A 271 -15.47 20.42 3.66
C SER A 271 -14.53 20.09 4.82
N LEU A 272 -14.90 19.07 5.60
CA LEU A 272 -14.24 18.60 6.82
C LEU A 272 -12.78 18.11 6.59
N LEU A 273 -12.40 17.84 5.34
CA LEU A 273 -11.09 17.30 4.95
C LEU A 273 -10.07 18.36 4.48
N GLY A 274 -10.49 19.63 4.33
CA GLY A 274 -9.56 20.75 4.12
C GLY A 274 -8.56 20.95 5.27
N GLY A 275 -8.76 20.26 6.40
CA GLY A 275 -7.87 20.26 7.56
C GLY A 275 -6.72 19.23 7.50
N PHE A 276 -6.85 18.12 6.76
CA PHE A 276 -5.84 17.05 6.76
C PHE A 276 -4.78 17.21 5.65
N LEU A 277 -5.17 17.76 4.50
CA LEU A 277 -4.26 17.97 3.34
C LEU A 277 -3.80 19.43 3.18
N GLY A 278 -4.30 20.37 4.00
CA GLY A 278 -3.88 21.79 3.97
C GLY A 278 -4.20 22.55 2.68
N ILE A 279 -5.07 22.03 1.82
CA ILE A 279 -5.35 22.63 0.49
C ILE A 279 -6.29 23.84 0.66
N LYS A 280 -5.74 25.06 0.66
CA LYS A 280 -6.49 26.33 0.80
C LYS A 280 -6.40 27.28 -0.40
N SER A 281 -5.78 26.89 -1.52
CA SER A 281 -5.37 27.85 -2.56
C SER A 281 -5.49 27.34 -3.99
N SER A 282 -5.77 28.27 -4.92
CA SER A 282 -5.99 28.02 -6.36
C SER A 282 -4.70 27.61 -7.11
N PRO A 283 -4.77 26.63 -8.05
CA PRO A 283 -3.66 26.22 -8.92
C PRO A 283 -3.12 27.32 -9.85
N SER A 284 -3.93 28.33 -10.21
CA SER A 284 -3.53 29.39 -11.14
C SER A 284 -2.45 30.32 -10.58
N ASP A 285 -2.30 30.38 -9.26
CA ASP A 285 -1.25 31.15 -8.59
C ASP A 285 0.11 30.43 -8.59
N PHE A 286 0.14 29.09 -8.71
CA PHE A 286 1.36 28.30 -8.50
C PHE A 286 2.50 28.71 -9.44
N ILE A 287 2.27 28.75 -10.76
CA ILE A 287 3.30 29.07 -11.77
C ILE A 287 3.92 30.46 -11.50
N GLY A 288 3.09 31.43 -11.09
CA GLY A 288 3.54 32.78 -10.74
C GLY A 288 4.23 32.87 -9.38
N LEU A 289 4.02 31.91 -8.47
CA LEU A 289 4.75 31.81 -7.21
C LEU A 289 6.13 31.18 -7.44
N VAL A 290 6.22 30.07 -8.17
CA VAL A 290 7.53 29.43 -8.45
C VAL A 290 8.42 30.31 -9.30
N SER A 291 7.90 31.14 -10.22
CA SER A 291 8.72 32.06 -11.01
C SER A 291 9.46 33.10 -10.15
N LYS A 292 8.96 33.40 -8.95
CA LYS A 292 9.61 34.33 -8.00
C LYS A 292 10.77 33.71 -7.23
N LEU A 293 11.04 32.41 -7.42
CA LEU A 293 12.18 31.76 -6.77
C LEU A 293 13.49 32.22 -7.41
N PRO A 294 14.45 32.75 -6.60
CA PRO A 294 15.71 33.24 -7.14
C PRO A 294 16.53 32.10 -7.74
N GLY A 295 17.08 32.33 -8.94
CA GLY A 295 18.00 31.43 -9.64
C GLY A 295 17.39 30.21 -10.31
N VAL A 296 16.27 29.68 -9.80
CA VAL A 296 15.62 28.45 -10.33
C VAL A 296 14.18 28.66 -10.80
N GLY A 297 13.56 29.81 -10.47
CA GLY A 297 12.13 30.03 -10.66
C GLY A 297 11.68 30.03 -12.12
N ASP A 298 12.43 30.67 -13.02
CA ASP A 298 12.09 30.71 -14.45
C ASP A 298 12.06 29.31 -15.08
N GLY A 299 13.02 28.46 -14.70
CA GLY A 299 13.08 27.07 -15.15
C GLY A 299 11.90 26.25 -14.65
N PHE A 300 11.55 26.36 -13.37
CA PHE A 300 10.37 25.68 -12.82
C PHE A 300 9.06 26.20 -13.42
N ALA A 301 8.95 27.50 -13.66
CA ALA A 301 7.76 28.08 -14.28
C ALA A 301 7.58 27.65 -15.74
N ALA A 302 8.68 27.53 -16.50
CA ALA A 302 8.66 27.00 -17.86
C ALA A 302 8.22 25.53 -17.86
N GLN A 303 8.86 24.69 -17.05
CA GLN A 303 8.50 23.28 -16.93
C GLN A 303 7.04 23.08 -16.49
N ALA A 304 6.54 23.90 -15.55
CA ALA A 304 5.14 23.85 -15.12
C ALA A 304 4.16 24.15 -16.27
N ARG A 305 4.49 25.11 -17.15
CA ARG A 305 3.66 25.43 -18.33
C ARG A 305 3.62 24.28 -19.33
N ASP A 306 4.77 23.63 -19.59
CA ASP A 306 4.85 22.51 -20.53
C ASP A 306 4.07 21.29 -20.02
N LEU A 307 4.16 21.00 -18.73
CA LEU A 307 3.38 19.94 -18.09
C LEU A 307 1.88 20.25 -18.11
N LYS A 308 1.51 21.51 -17.88
CA LYS A 308 0.11 21.97 -17.96
C LYS A 308 -0.46 21.79 -19.36
N ALA A 309 0.27 22.20 -20.40
CA ALA A 309 -0.15 22.02 -21.78
C ALA A 309 -0.31 20.53 -22.14
N SER A 310 0.58 19.67 -21.63
CA SER A 310 0.49 18.21 -21.83
C SER A 310 -0.73 17.60 -21.15
N SER A 311 -1.05 18.05 -19.94
CA SER A 311 -2.24 17.64 -19.18
C SER A 311 -3.54 18.09 -19.87
N GLU A 312 -3.62 19.36 -20.28
CA GLU A 312 -4.77 19.93 -21.01
C GLU A 312 -5.00 19.19 -22.35
N ALA A 313 -3.93 18.83 -23.06
CA ALA A 313 -4.02 18.04 -24.29
C ALA A 313 -4.59 16.63 -24.03
N GLN A 314 -4.25 16.00 -22.90
CA GLN A 314 -4.84 14.72 -22.51
C GLN A 314 -6.32 14.87 -22.13
N GLU A 315 -6.68 15.92 -21.41
CA GLU A 315 -8.08 16.21 -21.05
C GLU A 315 -8.95 16.40 -22.29
N GLN A 316 -8.47 17.17 -23.28
CA GLN A 316 -9.17 17.35 -24.56
C GLN A 316 -9.37 16.02 -25.30
N ARG A 317 -8.40 15.11 -25.26
CA ARG A 317 -8.55 13.75 -25.82
C ARG A 317 -9.63 12.98 -25.08
N ASN A 318 -9.61 12.98 -23.75
CA ASN A 318 -10.62 12.28 -22.95
C ASN A 318 -12.04 12.80 -23.26
N MET A 319 -12.19 14.12 -23.40
CA MET A 319 -13.47 14.77 -23.74
C MET A 319 -13.94 14.43 -25.15
N SER A 320 -13.04 14.38 -26.14
CA SER A 320 -13.40 14.01 -27.51
C SER A 320 -13.82 12.53 -27.60
N TYR A 321 -13.17 11.64 -26.83
CA TYR A 321 -13.59 10.25 -26.71
C TYR A 321 -15.00 10.13 -26.10
N GLN A 322 -15.30 10.89 -25.05
CA GLN A 322 -16.62 10.88 -24.41
C GLN A 322 -17.74 11.44 -25.31
N GLN A 323 -17.45 12.45 -26.14
CA GLN A 323 -18.43 13.01 -27.08
C GLN A 323 -18.70 12.12 -28.30
N THR A 324 -17.72 11.33 -28.75
CA THR A 324 -17.83 10.52 -29.97
C THR A 324 -18.56 9.18 -29.72
N ARG A 325 -18.60 8.70 -28.47
CA ARG A 325 -19.37 7.53 -28.04
C ARG A 325 -20.37 7.94 -26.96
N GLY A 326 -21.53 8.45 -27.39
CA GLY A 326 -22.71 8.47 -26.54
C GLY A 326 -23.06 7.03 -26.12
N ASP A 327 -23.17 6.81 -24.81
CA ASP A 327 -23.76 5.64 -24.12
C ASP A 327 -23.94 4.35 -24.95
N LEU A 328 -22.85 3.65 -25.26
CA LEU A 328 -22.87 2.29 -25.81
C LEU A 328 -22.24 1.33 -24.79
N SER A 329 -22.81 1.28 -23.59
CA SER A 329 -22.65 0.16 -22.67
C SER A 329 -23.42 -1.05 -23.21
N ARG A 330 -22.84 -1.85 -24.14
CA ARG A 330 -23.38 -3.22 -24.32
C ARG A 330 -22.51 -4.35 -24.86
N ASP A 331 -21.49 -4.16 -25.71
CA ASP A 331 -21.00 -5.33 -26.48
C ASP A 331 -19.50 -5.68 -26.38
N ASN A 332 -18.78 -5.27 -25.34
CA ASN A 332 -17.44 -5.83 -25.11
C ASN A 332 -17.04 -5.85 -23.63
N ALA A 333 -16.88 -7.04 -23.04
CA ALA A 333 -16.48 -7.21 -21.65
C ALA A 333 -15.08 -6.63 -21.32
N ASN A 334 -14.29 -6.32 -22.35
CA ASN A 334 -12.97 -5.68 -22.24
C ASN A 334 -12.97 -4.16 -22.58
N GLN A 335 -14.12 -3.52 -22.81
CA GLN A 335 -14.20 -2.05 -23.01
C GLN A 335 -15.08 -1.38 -21.97
N VAL A 336 -14.48 -0.46 -21.22
CA VAL A 336 -15.12 0.27 -20.12
C VAL A 336 -15.48 1.70 -20.59
N PRO A 337 -16.65 2.25 -20.20
CA PRO A 337 -17.00 3.64 -20.48
C PRO A 337 -15.93 4.61 -19.96
N GLY A 338 -15.43 5.48 -20.84
CA GLY A 338 -14.45 6.52 -20.48
C GLY A 338 -12.97 6.14 -20.63
N MET A 339 -12.64 4.89 -20.97
CA MET A 339 -11.26 4.48 -21.28
C MET A 339 -11.11 4.23 -22.79
N SER A 340 -10.06 4.81 -23.39
CA SER A 340 -9.75 4.56 -24.80
C SER A 340 -9.47 3.07 -25.03
N PRO A 341 -9.92 2.47 -26.14
CA PRO A 341 -9.46 1.15 -26.60
C PRO A 341 -7.93 1.03 -26.69
N ASP A 342 -7.25 2.17 -26.79
CA ASP A 342 -5.79 2.30 -26.89
C ASP A 342 -5.14 2.68 -25.54
N PHE A 343 -5.82 2.49 -24.40
CA PHE A 343 -5.22 2.79 -23.10
C PHE A 343 -4.02 1.88 -22.84
N ASP A 344 -2.83 2.48 -22.80
CA ASP A 344 -1.58 1.83 -22.43
C ASP A 344 -1.14 2.32 -21.03
N PRO A 345 -1.14 1.44 -20.01
CA PRO A 345 -0.68 1.81 -18.67
C PRO A 345 0.82 2.15 -18.65
N VAL A 346 1.64 1.52 -19.50
CA VAL A 346 3.09 1.83 -19.59
C VAL A 346 3.29 3.21 -20.19
N GLU A 347 2.54 3.56 -21.23
CA GLU A 347 2.56 4.91 -21.80
C GLU A 347 2.04 5.95 -20.79
N THR A 348 0.97 5.63 -20.07
CA THR A 348 0.42 6.50 -19.03
C THR A 348 1.42 6.75 -17.91
N ALA A 349 2.07 5.69 -17.40
CA ALA A 349 3.15 5.79 -16.42
C ALA A 349 4.29 6.70 -16.91
N ARG A 350 4.69 6.57 -18.18
CA ARG A 350 5.70 7.44 -18.81
C ARG A 350 5.26 8.91 -18.89
N LYS A 351 3.98 9.18 -19.13
CA LYS A 351 3.42 10.54 -19.21
C LYS A 351 3.29 11.19 -17.84
N ILE A 352 3.01 10.43 -16.78
CA ILE A 352 2.88 10.98 -15.42
C ILE A 352 4.23 11.13 -14.70
N TYR A 353 5.25 10.34 -15.07
CA TYR A 353 6.58 10.41 -14.44
C TYR A 353 7.15 11.84 -14.40
N PRO A 354 7.18 12.63 -15.50
CA PRO A 354 7.70 13.99 -15.48
C PRO A 354 6.93 14.93 -14.53
N ILE A 355 5.63 14.69 -14.31
CA ILE A 355 4.81 15.46 -13.37
C ILE A 355 5.26 15.19 -11.94
N LEU A 356 5.42 13.91 -11.59
CA LEU A 356 5.89 13.46 -10.28
C LEU A 356 7.33 13.89 -10.02
N GLU A 357 8.20 13.81 -11.03
CA GLU A 357 9.59 14.23 -10.94
C GLU A 357 9.73 15.74 -10.75
N PHE A 358 8.92 16.54 -11.46
CA PHE A 358 8.88 17.99 -11.31
C PHE A 358 8.54 18.39 -9.87
N ARG A 359 7.53 17.75 -9.30
CA ARG A 359 7.17 17.96 -7.89
C ARG A 359 8.34 17.68 -6.96
N ASP A 360 8.96 16.50 -7.09
CA ASP A 360 10.04 16.08 -6.20
C ASP A 360 11.25 17.00 -6.33
N LYS A 361 11.54 17.51 -7.53
CA LYS A 361 12.56 18.54 -7.76
C LYS A 361 12.24 19.82 -6.99
N ILE A 362 11.00 20.29 -7.00
CA ILE A 362 10.58 21.48 -6.23
C ILE A 362 10.67 21.23 -4.73
N VAL A 363 10.13 20.11 -4.21
CA VAL A 363 10.19 19.80 -2.77
C VAL A 363 11.66 19.70 -2.30
N LYS A 364 12.51 19.04 -3.08
CA LYS A 364 13.96 18.95 -2.81
C LYS A 364 14.64 20.32 -2.92
N ALA A 365 14.19 21.22 -3.81
CA ALA A 365 14.71 22.58 -3.92
C ALA A 365 14.27 23.45 -2.74
N ILE A 366 13.02 23.36 -2.29
CA ILE A 366 12.52 24.04 -1.08
C ILE A 366 13.30 23.57 0.15
N SER A 367 13.46 22.25 0.30
CA SER A 367 14.16 21.64 1.44
C SER A 367 15.66 21.96 1.48
N ARG A 368 16.33 22.04 0.32
CA ARG A 368 17.76 22.36 0.21
C ARG A 368 18.05 23.86 0.18
N GLY A 369 17.11 24.66 -0.31
CA GLY A 369 17.38 26.01 -0.79
C GLY A 369 17.21 27.14 0.23
N ILE A 370 16.37 27.01 1.26
CA ILE A 370 15.82 28.23 1.91
C ILE A 370 15.74 28.17 3.43
N SER A 371 16.72 27.53 4.05
CA SER A 371 17.15 27.92 5.39
C SER A 371 18.18 29.07 5.38
N LYS A 372 18.53 29.59 4.18
CA LYS A 372 19.68 30.49 3.98
C LYS A 372 19.35 31.90 3.47
N VAL A 373 18.10 32.19 3.08
CA VAL A 373 17.71 33.51 2.57
C VAL A 373 16.57 34.07 3.41
N PRO A 374 16.84 35.02 4.33
CA PRO A 374 15.80 35.66 5.14
C PRO A 374 14.72 36.32 4.30
N GLY A 375 13.44 36.12 4.64
CA GLY A 375 12.31 36.83 4.03
C GLY A 375 11.56 36.08 2.92
N LEU A 376 11.98 34.85 2.56
CA LEU A 376 11.28 34.00 1.59
C LEU A 376 10.31 32.98 2.22
N GLU A 377 10.24 32.89 3.55
CA GLU A 377 9.52 31.84 4.28
C GLU A 377 8.05 31.78 3.85
N LYS A 378 7.37 32.93 3.80
CA LYS A 378 5.96 33.04 3.38
C LYS A 378 5.74 32.65 1.92
N LEU A 379 6.70 32.90 1.04
CA LEU A 379 6.58 32.51 -0.37
C LEU A 379 6.65 30.98 -0.49
N LEU A 380 7.50 30.33 0.29
CA LEU A 380 7.66 28.88 0.25
C LEU A 380 6.54 28.12 0.90
N GLU A 381 6.04 28.65 2.00
CA GLU A 381 4.82 28.11 2.61
C GLU A 381 3.70 28.09 1.56
N LYS A 382 3.48 29.22 0.87
CA LYS A 382 2.50 29.30 -0.23
C LYS A 382 2.79 28.36 -1.40
N ILE A 383 4.05 28.23 -1.83
CA ILE A 383 4.43 27.28 -2.89
C ILE A 383 4.15 25.84 -2.42
N SER A 384 4.48 25.50 -1.18
CA SER A 384 4.24 24.18 -0.61
C SER A 384 2.75 23.87 -0.50
N GLU A 385 1.94 24.84 -0.07
CA GLU A 385 0.48 24.74 0.04
C GLU A 385 -0.21 24.56 -1.34
N THR A 386 0.30 25.23 -2.37
CA THR A 386 -0.28 25.19 -3.73
C THR A 386 0.25 24.03 -4.59
N LEU A 387 1.43 23.50 -4.27
CA LEU A 387 2.10 22.47 -5.08
C LEU A 387 1.25 21.20 -5.22
N THR A 388 0.72 20.67 -4.12
CA THR A 388 -0.05 19.42 -4.14
C THR A 388 -1.28 19.53 -5.05
N ALA A 389 -2.04 20.63 -4.93
CA ALA A 389 -3.21 20.86 -5.77
C ALA A 389 -2.84 21.02 -7.25
N PHE A 390 -1.75 21.73 -7.55
CA PHE A 390 -1.26 21.87 -8.91
C PHE A 390 -0.89 20.50 -9.52
N ILE A 391 -0.15 19.67 -8.79
CA ILE A 391 0.26 18.34 -9.25
C ILE A 391 -0.94 17.40 -9.42
N LEU A 392 -1.88 17.39 -8.48
CA LEU A 392 -3.11 16.60 -8.62
C LEU A 392 -3.94 17.04 -9.83
N GLY A 393 -4.01 18.35 -10.09
CA GLY A 393 -4.65 18.87 -11.31
C GLY A 393 -3.99 18.39 -12.60
N LEU A 394 -2.65 18.32 -12.63
CA LEU A 394 -1.90 17.78 -13.78
C LEU A 394 -2.08 16.26 -13.95
N LEU A 395 -2.27 15.52 -12.85
CA LEU A 395 -2.46 14.07 -12.89
C LEU A 395 -3.90 13.69 -13.26
N ALA A 396 -4.90 14.53 -12.94
CA ALA A 396 -6.31 14.18 -13.04
C ALA A 396 -6.73 13.61 -14.41
N PRO A 397 -6.33 14.19 -15.56
CA PRO A 397 -6.71 13.65 -16.87
C PRO A 397 -6.14 12.25 -17.16
N PHE A 398 -5.04 11.87 -16.53
CA PHE A 398 -4.41 10.55 -16.71
C PHE A 398 -5.00 9.52 -15.74
N ILE A 399 -5.30 9.92 -14.52
CA ILE A 399 -5.65 9.00 -13.42
C ILE A 399 -7.15 8.72 -13.33
N ARG A 400 -8.01 9.68 -13.66
CA ARG A 400 -9.47 9.50 -13.55
C ARG A 400 -10.06 8.34 -14.36
N PRO A 401 -9.65 8.11 -15.62
CA PRO A 401 -10.12 6.94 -16.36
C PRO A 401 -9.79 5.63 -15.64
N ILE A 402 -8.63 5.58 -14.98
CA ILE A 402 -8.18 4.43 -14.20
C ILE A 402 -9.06 4.26 -12.96
N ILE A 403 -9.29 5.33 -12.19
CA ILE A 403 -10.18 5.30 -11.01
C ILE A 403 -11.56 4.78 -11.39
N ASN A 404 -12.16 5.29 -12.46
CA ASN A 404 -13.48 4.84 -12.91
C ASN A 404 -13.52 3.34 -13.24
N GLN A 405 -12.45 2.80 -13.84
CA GLN A 405 -12.35 1.37 -14.11
C GLN A 405 -12.20 0.56 -12.82
N VAL A 406 -11.26 0.94 -11.95
CA VAL A 406 -10.99 0.20 -10.71
C VAL A 406 -12.21 0.23 -9.79
N SER A 407 -12.83 1.40 -9.59
CA SER A 407 -14.06 1.52 -8.80
C SER A 407 -15.21 0.68 -9.36
N LYS A 408 -15.30 0.48 -10.68
CA LYS A 408 -16.31 -0.41 -11.27
C LYS A 408 -16.02 -1.87 -10.93
N VAL A 409 -14.77 -2.31 -11.07
CA VAL A 409 -14.35 -3.69 -10.77
C VAL A 409 -14.54 -4.02 -9.29
N LEU A 410 -14.16 -3.10 -8.39
CA LEU A 410 -14.36 -3.27 -6.95
C LEU A 410 -15.86 -3.34 -6.59
N LYS A 411 -16.71 -2.48 -7.19
CA LYS A 411 -18.17 -2.54 -7.00
C LYS A 411 -18.78 -3.83 -7.52
N ASP A 412 -18.44 -4.26 -8.73
CA ASP A 412 -18.98 -5.50 -9.30
C ASP A 412 -18.55 -6.72 -8.46
N GLY A 413 -17.29 -6.76 -8.01
CA GLY A 413 -16.78 -7.79 -7.09
C GLY A 413 -17.50 -7.83 -5.73
N SER A 414 -17.82 -6.67 -5.15
CA SER A 414 -18.46 -6.56 -3.82
C SER A 414 -19.86 -7.20 -3.73
N SER A 415 -20.62 -7.16 -4.83
CA SER A 415 -22.02 -7.61 -4.85
C SER A 415 -22.21 -9.13 -4.85
N GLY A 416 -21.19 -9.91 -5.25
CA GLY A 416 -21.29 -11.36 -5.42
C GLY A 416 -20.96 -12.20 -4.18
N VAL A 417 -20.48 -11.59 -3.09
CA VAL A 417 -19.65 -12.30 -2.09
C VAL A 417 -20.24 -12.37 -0.67
N ILE A 418 -21.32 -11.64 -0.40
CA ILE A 418 -21.86 -11.47 0.96
C ILE A 418 -22.41 -12.80 1.57
N THR A 419 -22.80 -13.79 0.76
CA THR A 419 -23.48 -15.00 1.27
C THR A 419 -22.55 -16.18 1.54
N ALA A 420 -21.42 -16.31 0.83
CA ALA A 420 -20.45 -17.40 1.05
C ALA A 420 -19.54 -17.15 2.27
N SER A 421 -19.27 -15.87 2.57
CA SER A 421 -18.43 -15.38 3.68
C SER A 421 -18.93 -15.76 5.07
N ALA A 422 -20.25 -15.63 5.29
CA ALA A 422 -20.80 -15.64 6.64
C ALA A 422 -20.69 -17.00 7.34
N LYS A 423 -20.55 -18.11 6.61
CA LYS A 423 -20.46 -19.45 7.20
C LYS A 423 -19.04 -19.87 7.56
N SER A 424 -18.03 -19.48 6.76
CA SER A 424 -16.62 -19.80 7.05
C SER A 424 -16.08 -19.02 8.25
N GLN A 425 -16.58 -17.79 8.47
CA GLN A 425 -16.19 -16.96 9.61
C GLN A 425 -16.40 -17.62 10.97
N TYR A 426 -17.48 -18.41 11.11
CA TYR A 426 -17.81 -19.11 12.37
C TYR A 426 -17.27 -20.55 12.42
N GLU A 427 -16.53 -21.01 11.41
CA GLU A 427 -16.02 -22.38 11.39
C GLU A 427 -15.22 -22.78 12.65
N PRO A 428 -14.36 -21.91 13.22
CA PRO A 428 -13.69 -22.21 14.50
C PRO A 428 -14.63 -22.51 15.67
N TRP A 429 -15.87 -22.00 15.64
CA TRP A 429 -16.90 -22.23 16.66
C TRP A 429 -17.72 -23.50 16.39
N ASP A 430 -18.00 -23.78 15.12
CA ASP A 430 -18.91 -24.86 14.71
C ASP A 430 -18.19 -26.19 14.45
N ASN A 431 -16.90 -26.15 14.11
CA ASN A 431 -16.09 -27.32 13.79
C ASN A 431 -14.98 -27.51 14.86
N PRO A 432 -15.07 -28.54 15.72
CA PRO A 432 -14.09 -28.75 16.78
C PRO A 432 -12.69 -29.09 16.26
N GLN A 433 -12.53 -29.45 14.99
CA GLN A 433 -11.24 -29.74 14.35
C GLN A 433 -10.70 -28.56 13.52
N CYS A 434 -11.39 -27.42 13.45
CA CYS A 434 -10.97 -26.28 12.65
C CYS A 434 -9.70 -25.64 13.22
N SER A 435 -8.68 -25.48 12.38
CA SER A 435 -7.42 -24.80 12.72
C SER A 435 -7.07 -23.73 11.69
N ASP A 436 -8.07 -23.29 10.92
CA ASP A 436 -7.94 -22.42 9.75
C ASP A 436 -9.01 -21.31 9.84
N PRO A 437 -8.94 -20.44 10.86
CA PRO A 437 -9.88 -19.33 11.00
C PRO A 437 -9.74 -18.37 9.81
N THR A 438 -10.77 -17.57 9.55
CA THR A 438 -10.68 -16.49 8.56
C THR A 438 -9.87 -15.31 9.10
N HIS A 439 -9.19 -14.58 8.21
CA HIS A 439 -8.46 -13.36 8.56
C HIS A 439 -9.39 -12.35 9.22
N SER A 440 -10.55 -12.07 8.60
CA SER A 440 -11.54 -11.09 9.09
C SER A 440 -11.99 -11.29 10.54
N MET A 441 -11.97 -12.52 11.07
CA MET A 441 -12.39 -12.82 12.45
C MET A 441 -11.23 -12.87 13.44
N LEU A 442 -10.03 -13.22 12.96
CA LEU A 442 -8.85 -13.41 13.79
C LEU A 442 -8.03 -12.13 13.93
N SER A 443 -8.07 -11.23 12.94
CA SER A 443 -7.15 -10.10 12.83
C SER A 443 -7.36 -9.07 13.95
N LYS A 444 -6.25 -8.44 14.38
CA LYS A 444 -6.22 -7.35 15.37
C LYS A 444 -5.73 -6.05 14.74
N ASP A 445 -5.74 -5.94 13.43
CA ASP A 445 -5.38 -4.74 12.66
C ASP A 445 -6.48 -3.65 12.73
N HIS A 446 -7.74 -4.03 12.91
CA HIS A 446 -8.82 -3.05 13.06
C HIS A 446 -8.96 -2.50 14.50
N PHE A 447 -9.08 -1.18 14.64
CA PHE A 447 -9.32 -0.46 15.91
C PHE A 447 -10.53 -0.92 16.74
N THR A 448 -11.49 -1.64 16.15
CA THR A 448 -12.66 -2.18 16.86
C THR A 448 -12.32 -3.43 17.66
N ASN A 449 -11.23 -4.12 17.33
CA ASN A 449 -10.76 -5.28 18.09
C ASN A 449 -10.09 -4.81 19.39
N ILE A 450 -10.56 -5.32 20.54
CA ILE A 450 -10.03 -4.95 21.86
C ILE A 450 -8.52 -5.28 22.01
N LEU A 451 -8.02 -6.27 21.26
CA LEU A 451 -6.63 -6.68 21.28
C LEU A 451 -5.75 -5.90 20.29
N ASN A 452 -6.30 -4.98 19.48
CA ASN A 452 -5.53 -4.16 18.53
C ASN A 452 -4.37 -3.42 19.20
N SER A 453 -4.65 -2.68 20.27
CA SER A 453 -3.60 -1.97 21.00
C SER A 453 -2.55 -2.89 21.66
N CYS A 454 -2.92 -4.14 21.97
CA CYS A 454 -2.01 -5.15 22.52
C CYS A 454 -1.07 -5.67 21.42
N ALA A 455 -1.64 -6.10 20.28
CA ALA A 455 -0.89 -6.52 19.11
C ALA A 455 0.09 -5.42 18.67
N GLY A 456 -0.36 -4.17 18.55
CA GLY A 456 0.52 -3.05 18.19
C GLY A 456 1.70 -2.84 19.15
N ARG A 457 1.53 -3.09 20.46
CA ARG A 457 2.64 -3.01 21.44
C ARG A 457 3.60 -4.19 21.31
N ILE A 458 3.09 -5.38 21.01
CA ILE A 458 3.91 -6.57 20.74
C ILE A 458 4.72 -6.33 19.46
N ALA A 459 4.09 -5.91 18.37
CA ALA A 459 4.75 -5.52 17.12
C ALA A 459 5.85 -4.47 17.37
N ALA A 460 5.55 -3.39 18.09
CA ALA A 460 6.54 -2.39 18.44
C ALA A 460 7.73 -2.95 19.24
N THR A 461 7.51 -3.94 20.10
CA THR A 461 8.57 -4.63 20.86
C THR A 461 9.39 -5.57 19.97
N ILE A 462 8.73 -6.33 19.08
CA ILE A 462 9.39 -7.17 18.07
C ILE A 462 10.32 -6.31 17.22
N LEU A 463 9.87 -5.15 16.77
CA LEU A 463 10.69 -4.26 15.98
C LEU A 463 11.89 -3.70 16.74
N GLN A 464 11.74 -3.35 18.02
CA GLN A 464 12.87 -2.92 18.87
C GLN A 464 13.94 -4.00 19.00
N TYR A 465 13.54 -5.27 18.99
CA TYR A 465 14.47 -6.40 19.02
C TYR A 465 15.10 -6.67 17.64
N THR A 466 14.31 -6.49 16.58
CA THR A 466 14.68 -6.85 15.21
C THR A 466 15.59 -5.83 14.56
N VAL A 467 15.43 -4.55 14.87
CA VAL A 467 16.27 -3.45 14.39
C VAL A 467 17.30 -3.13 15.49
N PRO A 468 18.56 -3.58 15.35
CA PRO A 468 19.58 -3.43 16.39
C PRO A 468 20.07 -1.99 16.59
#